data_AF-A0A7T7U1N7-F1
#
_entry.id   AF-A0A7T7U1N7-F1
#
_cell.length_a   1.000
_cell.length_b   1.000
_cell.length_c   1.000
_cell.angle_alpha   90.00
_cell.angle_beta   90.00
_cell.angle_gamma   90.00
#
_symmetry.space_group_name_H-M   'P 1'
#
loop_
_entity.id
_entity.type
_entity.pdbx_description
1 polymer ?
#
loop_
_entity_poly.entity_id
_entity_poly.type
_entity_poly.pdbx_seq_one_letter_code
_entity_poly.pdbx_strand_id
1 'polypeptide(L)' 'MPQMKTVKVKPWSKDQGNYVLINELDFDPKIHALYEEVEQKEPAKRSTRTVKPTE' A
#
# COMPACT_ATOMS: atom_id res chain seq x y z
N MET A 1 -7.73 -0.14 -26.06
CA MET A 1 -7.61 0.85 -24.97
C MET A 1 -7.31 0.05 -23.71
N PRO A 2 -6.09 0.12 -23.15
CA PRO A 2 -5.79 -0.68 -21.96
C PRO A 2 -6.75 -0.27 -20.84
N GLN A 3 -7.34 -1.27 -20.18
CA GLN A 3 -8.23 -1.06 -19.06
C GLN A 3 -7.39 -0.55 -17.89
N MET A 4 -7.39 0.77 -17.68
CA MET A 4 -6.78 1.38 -16.49
C MET A 4 -7.58 0.94 -15.27
N LYS A 5 -7.15 -0.16 -14.66
CA LYS A 5 -7.71 -0.63 -13.39
C LYS A 5 -7.34 0.37 -12.31
N THR A 6 -8.36 0.91 -11.66
CA THR A 6 -8.24 1.88 -10.58
C THR A 6 -8.64 1.25 -9.25
N VAL A 7 -7.87 1.56 -8.20
CA VAL A 7 -8.13 1.11 -6.83
C VAL A 7 -8.47 2.31 -5.95
N LYS A 8 -9.34 2.09 -4.96
CA LYS A 8 -9.68 3.09 -3.95
C LYS A 8 -8.69 3.01 -2.79
N VAL A 9 -8.05 4.12 -2.49
CA VAL A 9 -7.11 4.26 -1.37
C VAL A 9 -7.61 5.31 -0.39
N LYS A 10 -7.13 5.21 0.85
CA LYS A 10 -7.35 6.21 1.89
C LYS A 10 -6.83 7.57 1.41
N PRO A 11 -7.53 8.66 1.73
CA PRO A 11 -7.10 10.00 1.40
C PRO A 11 -5.85 10.35 2.20
N TRP A 12 -4.96 11.11 1.57
CA TRP A 12 -3.64 11.47 2.06
C TRP A 12 -3.70 12.91 2.60
N SER A 13 -4.69 13.68 2.15
CA SER A 13 -5.05 14.98 2.69
C SER A 13 -6.57 15.10 2.86
N LYS A 14 -6.99 15.99 3.76
CA LYS A 14 -8.40 16.26 4.06
C LYS A 14 -9.15 16.88 2.87
N ASP A 15 -8.43 17.50 1.94
CA ASP A 15 -8.98 18.08 0.70
C ASP A 15 -9.39 17.03 -0.35
N GLN A 16 -8.93 15.78 -0.23
CA GLN A 16 -9.22 14.73 -1.22
C GLN A 16 -10.59 14.05 -1.03
N GLY A 17 -11.34 14.38 0.03
CA GLY A 17 -12.64 13.78 0.33
C GLY A 17 -12.54 12.45 1.05
N ASN A 18 -13.51 11.55 0.82
CA ASN A 18 -13.60 10.29 1.56
C ASN A 18 -12.54 9.26 1.15
N TYR A 19 -12.20 9.19 -0.14
CA TYR A 19 -11.23 8.25 -0.71
C TYR A 19 -10.64 8.80 -2.00
N VAL A 20 -9.47 8.28 -2.40
CA VAL A 20 -8.79 8.64 -3.65
C VAL A 20 -8.82 7.43 -4.57
N LEU A 21 -9.10 7.63 -5.87
CA LEU A 21 -8.91 6.59 -6.88
C LEU A 21 -7.54 6.79 -7.53
N ILE A 22 -6.71 5.75 -7.48
CA ILE A 22 -5.42 5.72 -8.17
C ILE A 22 -5.35 4.52 -9.08
N ASN A 23 -4.41 4.54 -10.02
CA ASN A 23 -4.15 3.39 -10.88
C ASN A 23 -3.47 2.26 -10.08
N GLU A 24 -3.71 1.00 -10.45
CA GLU A 24 -3.00 -0.14 -9.85
C GLU A 24 -1.47 -0.04 -9.99
N LEU A 25 -0.98 0.56 -11.08
CA LEU A 25 0.45 0.77 -11.32
C LEU A 25 1.06 1.86 -10.42
N ASP A 26 0.22 2.74 -9.88
CA ASP A 26 0.62 3.83 -8.99
C ASP A 26 0.42 3.46 -7.51
N PHE A 27 -0.27 2.34 -7.26
CA PHE A 27 -0.46 1.82 -5.91
C PHE A 27 0.88 1.36 -5.33
N ASP A 28 1.25 1.96 -4.21
CA ASP A 28 2.47 1.65 -3.49
C ASP A 28 2.08 1.35 -2.04
N PRO A 29 2.19 0.10 -1.58
CA PRO A 29 1.74 -0.31 -0.25
C PRO A 29 2.51 0.35 0.91
N LYS A 30 3.59 1.08 0.62
CA LYS A 30 4.36 1.83 1.62
C LYS A 30 3.76 3.21 1.91
N ILE A 31 3.04 3.81 0.95
CA ILE A 31 2.47 5.16 1.08
C ILE A 31 0.96 5.22 0.82
N HIS A 32 0.41 4.23 0.12
CA HIS A 32 -1.00 4.09 -0.20
C HIS A 32 -1.61 2.96 0.63
N ALA A 33 -2.66 3.26 1.39
CA ALA A 33 -3.47 2.27 2.11
C ALA A 33 -4.81 2.10 1.41
N LEU A 34 -5.27 0.87 1.16
CA LEU A 34 -6.57 0.65 0.50
C LEU A 34 -7.73 1.17 1.36
N TYR A 35 -8.73 1.78 0.72
CA TYR A 35 -9.89 2.37 1.42
C TYR A 35 -10.85 1.32 1.97
N GLU A 36 -10.96 0.18 1.27
CA GLU A 36 -11.90 -0.91 1.57
C GLU A 36 -11.31 -2.00 2.48
N GLU A 37 -10.11 -1.82 3.03
CA GLU A 37 -9.53 -2.81 3.95
C GLU A 37 -10.04 -2.59 5.38
N VAL A 38 -11.30 -2.97 5.59
CA VAL A 38 -11.73 -3.54 6.88
C VAL A 38 -11.53 -5.05 6.82
N GLU A 39 -10.30 -5.50 6.54
CA GLU A 39 -9.86 -6.83 6.99
C GLU A 39 -8.33 -6.89 6.91
N GLN A 40 -7.71 -6.85 8.08
CA GLN A 40 -6.29 -7.03 8.28
C GLN A 40 -5.75 -8.21 7.45
N LYS A 41 -4.95 -7.91 6.43
CA LYS A 41 -3.90 -8.81 5.97
C LYS A 41 -2.56 -8.07 5.96
N GLU A 42 -2.06 -7.79 7.17
CA GLU A 42 -0.63 -7.96 7.38
C GLU A 42 -0.28 -9.46 7.18
N PRO A 43 0.99 -9.86 6.90
CA PRO A 43 2.22 -9.07 6.88
C PRO A 43 3.09 -9.34 5.62
N ALA A 44 4.18 -8.57 5.43
CA ALA A 44 5.55 -9.12 5.27
C ALA A 44 6.51 -8.35 4.34
N LYS A 45 7.75 -8.31 4.84
CA LYS A 45 9.09 -8.18 4.17
C LYS A 45 9.63 -6.75 4.15
N ARG A 46 10.89 -6.48 4.51
CA ARG A 46 12.05 -7.28 4.93
C ARG A 46 13.03 -6.25 5.47
N SER A 47 13.54 -6.40 6.69
CA SER A 47 14.90 -5.93 6.97
C SER A 47 15.76 -7.15 7.31
N THR A 48 16.96 -7.11 6.78
CA THR A 48 17.73 -8.25 6.29
C THR A 48 18.45 -9.02 7.39
N ARG A 49 18.54 -10.33 7.15
CA ARG A 49 19.43 -11.28 7.82
C ARG A 49 20.89 -10.83 7.67
N THR A 50 21.57 -10.56 8.79
CA THR A 50 23.04 -10.72 8.89
C THR A 50 23.33 -11.76 9.95
N VAL A 51 23.84 -12.90 9.48
CA VAL A 51 24.48 -13.98 10.24
C VAL A 51 25.95 -13.60 10.43
N LYS A 52 26.48 -13.56 11.68
CA LYS A 52 27.43 -14.51 12.36
C LYS A 52 28.55 -13.67 13.03
N PRO A 53 29.46 -14.20 13.88
CA PRO A 53 29.44 -15.32 14.84
C PRO A 53 30.09 -14.96 16.22
N THR A 54 30.16 -15.95 17.12
CA THR A 54 30.87 -16.10 18.42
C THR A 54 32.22 -15.39 18.62
N GLU A 55 32.43 -14.84 19.84
CA GLU A 55 33.67 -14.93 20.64
C GLU A 55 33.30 -15.18 22.11
#